data_AF-A0A2M4C1L5-F1
#
_entry.id   AF-A0A2M4C1L5-F1
#
_cell.length_a   1.000
_cell.length_b   1.000
_cell.length_c   1.000
_cell.angle_alpha   90.00
_cell.angle_beta   90.00
_cell.angle_gamma   90.00
#
_symmetry.space_group_name_H-M   'P 1'
#
loop_
_entity.id
_entity.type
_entity.pdbx_description
1 polymer ?
#
loop_
_entity_poly.entity_id
_entity_poly.type
_entity_poly.pdbx_seq_one_letter_code
_entity_poly.pdbx_strand_id
1 'polypeptide(L)'
;MAQRTAAALRRVFVYGTLKRGEPNHHLLAEADNGYAKFICKGSTNRRFPLVIATRYNIPFLLDKPGAGSYVTGEIYELDEPLFQQLDVLEDYRKLYDRQIEDINVGIEGGNVPCWLYLLRNPPDSLLKLPMLTEYKNTLEIPYSRRPPGKVDIFEELQKEASAL
;
A
#
# COMPACT_ATOMS: atom_id res chain seq x y z
N MET A 1 -19.69 19.84 -29.14
CA MET A 1 -19.67 20.07 -27.68
C MET A 1 -19.40 18.72 -27.01
N ALA A 2 -18.16 18.42 -26.63
CA ALA A 2 -17.87 17.18 -25.91
C ALA A 2 -18.30 17.36 -24.45
N GLN A 3 -19.25 16.55 -24.00
CA GLN A 3 -19.65 16.49 -22.60
C GLN A 3 -18.41 16.05 -21.79
N ARG A 4 -17.81 16.97 -21.01
CA ARG A 4 -16.83 16.60 -20.00
C ARG A 4 -17.55 15.77 -18.94
N THR A 5 -17.41 14.46 -19.01
CA THR A 5 -17.69 13.58 -17.86
C THR A 5 -16.82 14.05 -16.70
N ALA A 6 -17.40 14.29 -15.53
CA ALA A 6 -16.62 14.48 -14.31
C ALA A 6 -15.68 13.27 -14.17
N ALA A 7 -14.38 13.51 -14.00
CA ALA A 7 -13.43 12.42 -13.82
C ALA A 7 -13.85 11.62 -12.57
N ALA A 8 -13.98 10.30 -12.72
CA ALA A 8 -14.35 9.44 -11.61
C ALA A 8 -13.20 9.42 -10.60
N LEU A 9 -13.47 9.86 -9.37
CA LEU A 9 -12.49 9.82 -8.29
C LEU A 9 -12.53 8.46 -7.60
N ARG A 10 -11.35 7.96 -7.20
CA ARG A 10 -11.18 6.67 -6.55
C ARG A 10 -10.64 6.87 -5.14
N ARG A 11 -11.21 6.16 -4.17
CA ARG A 11 -10.67 6.11 -2.81
C ARG A 11 -9.64 5.01 -2.70
N VAL A 12 -8.48 5.34 -2.16
CA VAL A 12 -7.34 4.44 -1.97
C VAL A 12 -6.92 4.49 -0.52
N PHE A 13 -6.71 3.33 0.09
CA PHE A 13 -6.13 3.21 1.42
C PHE A 13 -4.64 2.91 1.31
N VAL A 14 -3.83 3.80 1.86
CA VAL A 14 -2.37 3.66 1.90
C VAL A 14 -1.91 3.34 3.32
N TYR A 15 -1.11 2.29 3.46
CA TYR A 15 -0.60 1.79 4.74
C TYR A 15 0.91 1.88 4.89
N GLY A 16 1.63 2.05 3.77
CA GLY A 16 3.09 1.99 3.68
C GLY A 16 3.72 3.32 3.30
N THR A 17 4.66 3.26 2.34
CA THR A 17 5.54 4.39 1.97
C THR A 17 4.84 5.64 1.39
N LEU A 18 3.56 5.54 1.05
CA LEU A 18 2.75 6.65 0.50
C LEU A 18 2.09 7.53 1.58
N LYS A 19 2.03 7.08 2.84
CA LYS A 19 1.43 7.88 3.93
C LYS A 19 2.19 9.20 4.16
N ARG A 20 1.53 10.20 4.74
CA ARG A 20 2.19 11.46 5.16
C ARG A 20 3.42 11.20 6.01
N GLY A 21 4.52 11.85 5.66
CA GLY A 21 5.81 11.70 6.34
C GLY A 21 6.63 10.49 5.89
N GLU A 22 6.09 9.64 5.02
CA GLU A 22 6.80 8.48 4.49
C GLU A 22 7.49 8.79 3.14
N PRO A 23 8.50 7.98 2.74
CA PRO A 23 9.42 8.35 1.65
C PRO A 23 8.78 8.61 0.27
N ASN A 24 7.65 7.97 -0.04
CA ASN A 24 6.97 8.09 -1.32
C ASN A 24 5.75 9.03 -1.29
N HIS A 25 5.53 9.76 -0.19
CA HIS A 25 4.38 10.67 -0.06
C HIS A 25 4.35 11.77 -1.13
N HIS A 26 5.50 12.17 -1.67
CA HIS A 26 5.61 13.18 -2.75
C HIS A 26 4.70 12.87 -3.94
N LEU A 27 4.47 11.59 -4.25
CA LEU A 27 3.55 11.16 -5.32
C LEU A 27 2.11 11.61 -5.11
N LEU A 28 1.67 11.71 -3.85
CA LEU A 28 0.33 12.19 -3.49
C LEU A 28 0.29 13.69 -3.15
N ALA A 29 1.45 14.34 -3.02
CA ALA A 29 1.55 15.72 -2.57
C ALA A 29 1.80 16.71 -3.72
N GLU A 30 2.47 16.27 -4.79
CA GLU A 30 2.81 17.11 -5.93
C GLU A 30 1.67 17.16 -6.95
N ALA A 31 1.18 18.37 -7.25
CA ALA A 31 0.06 18.58 -8.17
C ALA A 31 0.36 18.12 -9.61
N ASP A 32 1.63 18.06 -10.00
CA ASP A 32 2.06 17.61 -11.33
C ASP A 32 1.82 16.10 -11.54
N ASN A 33 1.70 15.33 -10.46
CA ASN A 33 1.41 13.89 -10.52
C ASN A 33 -0.09 13.59 -10.71
N GLY A 34 -0.97 14.59 -10.52
CA GLY A 34 -2.42 14.46 -10.62
C GLY A 34 -3.15 14.93 -9.37
N TYR A 35 -4.45 14.67 -9.31
CA TYR A 35 -5.26 15.03 -8.15
C TYR A 35 -5.17 13.97 -7.05
N ALA A 36 -4.78 14.41 -5.85
CA ALA A 36 -4.93 13.66 -4.61
C ALA A 36 -5.50 14.54 -3.51
N LYS A 37 -6.45 13.99 -2.74
CA LYS A 37 -6.99 14.63 -1.55
C LYS A 37 -7.01 13.67 -0.38
N PHE A 38 -6.32 14.05 0.70
CA PHE A 38 -6.44 13.35 1.98
C PHE A 38 -7.87 13.48 2.52
N ILE A 39 -8.46 12.37 2.91
CA ILE A 39 -9.81 12.31 3.48
C ILE A 39 -9.73 12.19 5.00
N CYS A 40 -9.17 11.07 5.48
CA CYS A 40 -9.01 10.81 6.92
C CYS A 40 -8.03 9.65 7.16
N LYS A 41 -7.73 9.39 8.43
CA LYS A 41 -7.07 8.15 8.87
C LYS A 41 -8.10 7.05 9.08
N GLY A 42 -7.67 5.80 8.96
CA GLY A 42 -8.52 4.64 9.25
C GLY A 42 -7.71 3.38 9.49
N SER A 43 -8.42 2.27 9.70
CA SER A 43 -7.82 0.94 9.79
C SER A 43 -8.60 -0.08 8.98
N THR A 44 -7.94 -1.15 8.52
CA THR A 44 -8.63 -2.27 7.88
C THR A 44 -9.68 -2.88 8.83
N ASN A 45 -10.83 -3.30 8.30
CA ASN A 45 -11.83 -4.05 9.08
C ASN A 45 -11.49 -5.52 9.30
N ARG A 46 -10.54 -6.03 8.52
CA ARG A 46 -10.02 -7.39 8.65
C ARG A 46 -8.57 -7.30 9.06
N ARG A 47 -8.11 -8.35 9.74
CA ARG A 47 -6.68 -8.48 10.06
C ARG A 47 -5.91 -8.86 8.81
N PHE A 48 -4.77 -8.22 8.60
CA PHE A 48 -3.82 -8.57 7.56
C PHE A 48 -2.39 -8.60 8.15
N PRO A 49 -1.50 -9.48 7.67
CA PRO A 49 -0.09 -9.38 7.98
C PRO A 49 0.52 -8.21 7.21
N LEU A 50 1.02 -7.21 7.94
CA LEU A 50 1.89 -6.17 7.39
C LEU A 50 3.31 -6.46 7.87
N VAL A 51 4.23 -6.71 6.95
CA VAL A 51 5.63 -7.05 7.27
C VAL A 51 6.57 -6.11 6.54
N ILE A 52 7.78 -5.93 7.07
CA ILE A 52 8.89 -5.30 6.34
C ILE A 52 9.78 -6.42 5.84
N ALA A 53 10.06 -6.42 4.54
CA ALA A 53 10.88 -7.43 3.91
C ALA A 53 11.80 -6.82 2.84
N THR A 54 12.70 -7.66 2.35
CA THR A 54 13.78 -7.43 1.40
C THR A 54 14.87 -6.52 1.97
N ARG A 55 16.03 -6.52 1.32
CA ARG A 55 17.12 -5.55 1.59
C ARG A 55 16.74 -4.08 1.41
N TYR A 56 15.55 -3.79 0.87
CA TYR A 56 15.03 -2.44 0.65
C TYR A 56 14.10 -1.97 1.78
N ASN A 57 13.80 -2.83 2.76
CA ASN A 57 12.89 -2.54 3.86
C ASN A 57 11.52 -2.03 3.37
N ILE A 58 10.96 -2.74 2.38
CA ILE A 58 9.67 -2.38 1.78
C ILE A 58 8.55 -2.95 2.66
N PRO A 59 7.50 -2.18 2.97
CA PRO A 59 6.32 -2.70 3.64
C PRO A 59 5.43 -3.50 2.68
N PHE A 60 5.12 -4.74 3.03
CA PHE A 60 4.21 -5.62 2.30
C PHE A 60 2.98 -5.94 3.14
N LEU A 61 1.80 -5.60 2.62
CA LEU A 61 0.55 -6.13 3.13
C LEU A 61 0.25 -7.44 2.42
N LEU A 62 0.27 -8.55 3.15
CA LEU A 62 0.12 -9.89 2.60
C LEU A 62 -1.36 -10.22 2.39
N ASP A 63 -1.73 -10.76 1.22
CA ASP A 63 -3.10 -11.23 0.94
C ASP A 63 -3.41 -12.55 1.69
N LYS A 64 -3.43 -12.46 3.02
CA LYS A 64 -3.71 -13.53 3.98
C LYS A 64 -4.70 -12.99 5.03
N PRO A 65 -5.93 -12.66 4.63
CA PRO A 65 -6.88 -12.02 5.51
C PRO A 65 -7.23 -12.91 6.71
N GLY A 66 -7.42 -12.29 7.88
CA GLY A 66 -7.65 -12.97 9.15
C GLY A 66 -6.36 -13.28 9.94
N ALA A 67 -5.18 -13.07 9.35
CA ALA A 67 -3.89 -13.14 10.04
C ALA A 67 -3.34 -11.75 10.36
N GLY A 68 -2.37 -11.64 11.26
CA GLY A 68 -1.76 -10.35 11.63
C GLY A 68 -2.69 -9.43 12.42
N SER A 69 -2.74 -8.16 12.02
CA SER A 69 -3.38 -7.07 12.79
C SER A 69 -4.33 -6.25 11.94
N TYR A 70 -5.17 -5.44 12.58
CA TYR A 70 -5.87 -4.36 11.90
C TYR A 70 -4.86 -3.28 11.54
N VAL A 71 -4.63 -3.07 10.25
CA VAL A 71 -3.56 -2.20 9.77
C VAL A 71 -4.07 -0.79 9.67
N THR A 72 -3.34 0.17 10.27
CA THR A 72 -3.68 1.59 10.23
C THR A 72 -3.03 2.28 9.05
N GLY A 73 -3.72 3.30 8.54
CA GLY A 73 -3.30 4.02 7.35
C GLY A 73 -4.13 5.26 7.07
N GLU A 74 -4.08 5.70 5.83
CA GLU A 74 -4.70 6.94 5.36
C GLU A 74 -5.55 6.69 4.12
N ILE A 75 -6.69 7.36 4.04
CA ILE A 75 -7.57 7.33 2.86
C ILE A 75 -7.32 8.59 2.03
N TYR A 76 -7.06 8.38 0.74
CA TYR A 76 -6.97 9.43 -0.26
C TYR A 76 -8.01 9.25 -1.35
N GLU A 77 -8.51 10.36 -1.89
CA GLU A 77 -9.31 10.40 -3.11
C GLU A 77 -8.42 10.87 -4.26
N LEU A 78 -8.32 10.05 -5.31
CA LEU A 78 -7.40 10.24 -6.44
C LEU A 78 -8.16 10.36 -7.76
N ASP A 79 -7.62 11.10 -8.71
CA ASP A 79 -8.06 11.00 -10.11
C ASP A 79 -7.50 9.75 -10.82
N GLU A 80 -8.04 9.47 -12.00
CA GLU A 80 -7.63 8.31 -12.80
C GLU A 80 -6.14 8.33 -13.19
N PRO A 81 -5.56 9.46 -13.66
CA PRO A 81 -4.13 9.52 -13.99
C PRO A 81 -3.22 9.17 -12.81
N LEU A 82 -3.45 9.73 -11.63
CA LEU A 82 -2.63 9.42 -10.47
C LEU A 82 -2.84 7.98 -10.00
N PHE A 83 -4.07 7.46 -10.05
CA PHE A 83 -4.34 6.07 -9.72
C PHE A 83 -3.55 5.09 -10.61
N GLN A 84 -3.41 5.38 -11.91
CA GLN A 84 -2.60 4.57 -12.83
C GLN A 84 -1.09 4.71 -12.57
N GLN A 85 -0.61 5.86 -12.09
CA GLN A 85 0.78 5.99 -11.66
C GLN A 85 1.09 5.13 -10.43
N LEU A 86 0.13 5.02 -9.50
CA LEU A 86 0.26 4.09 -8.38
C LEU A 86 0.32 2.63 -8.85
N ASP A 87 -0.44 2.23 -9.87
CA ASP A 87 -0.33 0.89 -10.46
C ASP A 87 1.10 0.60 -10.97
N VAL A 88 1.74 1.59 -11.59
CA VAL A 88 3.13 1.46 -12.06
C VAL A 88 4.10 1.36 -10.91
N LEU A 89 3.92 2.17 -9.86
CA LEU A 89 4.77 2.16 -8.67
C LEU A 89 4.72 0.79 -7.97
N GLU A 90 3.52 0.25 -7.79
CA GLU A 90 3.25 -0.99 -7.04
C GLU A 90 3.47 -2.25 -7.89
N ASP A 91 4.04 -2.13 -9.10
CA ASP A 91 4.20 -3.23 -10.06
C ASP A 91 2.90 -4.05 -10.19
N TYR A 92 1.76 -3.35 -10.37
CA TYR A 92 0.42 -3.93 -10.35
C TYR A 92 0.30 -5.09 -11.34
N ARG A 93 -0.29 -6.20 -10.86
CA ARG A 93 -0.42 -7.53 -11.50
C ARG A 93 0.86 -8.35 -11.64
N LYS A 94 2.03 -7.80 -11.29
CA LYS A 94 3.27 -8.58 -11.18
C LYS A 94 3.61 -8.87 -9.73
N LEU A 95 3.59 -7.84 -8.88
CA LEU A 95 3.92 -7.94 -7.47
C LEU A 95 2.68 -7.77 -6.60
N TYR A 96 2.02 -6.62 -6.69
CA TYR A 96 0.78 -6.37 -5.97
C TYR A 96 -0.45 -6.63 -6.85
N ASP A 97 -1.51 -7.14 -6.23
CA ASP A 97 -2.87 -7.01 -6.75
C ASP A 97 -3.60 -5.92 -5.98
N ARG A 98 -4.80 -5.56 -6.42
CA ARG A 98 -5.64 -4.60 -5.71
C ARG A 98 -7.06 -5.11 -5.57
N GLN A 99 -7.63 -4.91 -4.39
CA GLN A 99 -9.03 -5.22 -4.10
C GLN A 99 -9.67 -4.09 -3.32
N ILE A 100 -10.99 -4.08 -3.27
CA ILE A 100 -11.74 -3.14 -2.43
C ILE A 100 -11.89 -3.76 -1.05
N GLU A 101 -11.46 -3.03 -0.02
CA GLU A 101 -11.69 -3.37 1.38
C GLU A 101 -12.42 -2.22 2.09
N ASP A 102 -13.28 -2.58 3.03
CA ASP A 102 -13.93 -1.60 3.89
C ASP A 102 -12.94 -1.13 4.97
N ILE A 103 -12.71 0.17 5.02
CA ILE A 103 -11.83 0.81 5.98
C ILE A 103 -12.67 1.47 7.07
N ASN A 104 -12.39 1.11 8.32
CA ASN A 104 -12.98 1.71 9.50
C ASN A 104 -12.39 3.10 9.72
N VAL A 105 -13.24 4.12 9.79
CA VAL A 105 -12.82 5.53 9.99
C VAL A 105 -13.08 6.05 11.42
N GLY A 106 -13.32 5.15 12.38
CA GLY A 106 -13.38 5.49 13.81
C GLY A 106 -14.70 6.13 14.27
N ILE A 107 -15.73 6.12 13.43
CA ILE A 107 -17.10 6.48 13.82
C ILE A 107 -17.99 5.23 13.74
N GLU A 108 -18.99 5.13 14.61
CA GLU A 108 -19.89 3.97 14.65
C GLU A 108 -20.55 3.75 13.28
N GLY A 109 -20.39 2.54 12.72
CA GLY A 109 -20.87 2.21 11.37
C GLY A 109 -20.12 2.89 10.21
N GLY A 110 -19.09 3.69 10.49
CA GLY A 110 -18.31 4.41 9.49
C GLY A 110 -17.31 3.51 8.79
N ASN A 111 -17.72 2.99 7.64
CA ASN A 111 -16.86 2.24 6.74
C ASN A 111 -16.78 2.92 5.37
N VAL A 112 -15.57 3.03 4.85
CA VAL A 112 -15.33 3.61 3.52
C VAL A 112 -14.69 2.54 2.63
N PRO A 113 -15.35 2.12 1.53
CA PRO A 113 -14.75 1.20 0.58
C PRO A 113 -13.58 1.87 -0.13
N CYS A 114 -12.40 1.26 -0.04
CA CYS A 114 -11.17 1.79 -0.62
C CYS A 114 -10.44 0.71 -1.41
N TRP A 115 -9.80 1.11 -2.51
CA TRP A 115 -8.79 0.28 -3.15
C TRP A 115 -7.59 0.09 -2.22
N LEU A 116 -7.15 -1.15 -2.10
CA LEU A 116 -6.04 -1.59 -1.28
C LEU A 116 -5.08 -2.41 -2.14
N TYR A 117 -3.79 -2.12 -2.10
CA TYR A 117 -2.76 -2.94 -2.74
C TYR A 117 -2.26 -4.03 -1.79
N LEU A 118 -2.26 -5.29 -2.23
CA LEU A 118 -1.77 -6.43 -1.44
C LEU A 118 -0.79 -7.28 -2.25
N LEU A 119 0.23 -7.80 -1.58
CA LEU A 119 1.14 -8.78 -2.15
C LEU A 119 0.38 -10.10 -2.36
N ARG A 120 0.23 -10.49 -3.62
CA ARG A 120 -0.50 -11.70 -4.01
C ARG A 120 0.40 -12.93 -3.90
N ASN A 121 -0.18 -14.05 -3.49
CA ASN A 121 0.53 -15.33 -3.31
C ASN A 121 1.85 -15.18 -2.52
N PRO A 122 1.84 -14.53 -1.34
CA PRO A 122 3.05 -14.31 -0.58
C PRO A 122 3.62 -15.66 -0.09
N PRO A 123 4.96 -15.86 -0.12
CA PRO A 123 5.59 -17.00 0.53
C PRO A 123 5.18 -17.09 2.00
N ASP A 124 4.79 -18.29 2.48
CA ASP A 124 4.32 -18.47 3.86
C ASP A 124 5.40 -18.15 4.91
N SER A 125 6.68 -18.23 4.54
CA SER A 125 7.81 -17.82 5.39
C SER A 125 7.76 -16.34 5.79
N LEU A 126 7.16 -15.46 4.97
CA LEU A 126 6.95 -14.06 5.33
C LEU A 126 6.02 -13.90 6.53
N LEU A 127 5.17 -14.90 6.83
CA LEU A 127 4.33 -14.90 8.03
C LEU A 127 5.13 -15.13 9.32
N LYS A 128 6.41 -15.50 9.23
CA LYS A 128 7.31 -15.60 10.38
C LYS A 128 7.93 -14.25 10.76
N LEU A 129 7.86 -13.26 9.88
CA LEU A 129 8.42 -11.93 10.12
C LEU A 129 7.59 -11.16 11.16
N PRO A 130 8.20 -10.19 11.88
CA PRO A 130 7.46 -9.30 12.76
C PRO A 130 6.32 -8.59 12.01
N MET A 131 5.10 -8.73 12.53
CA MET A 131 3.90 -8.12 11.94
C MET A 131 3.62 -6.77 12.60
N LEU A 132 3.39 -5.76 11.77
CA LEU A 132 3.15 -4.38 12.19
C LEU A 132 1.66 -4.07 12.19
N THR A 133 1.25 -3.19 13.09
CA THR A 133 -0.06 -2.52 13.06
C THR A 133 -0.01 -1.25 12.20
N GLU A 134 1.17 -0.61 12.11
CA GLU A 134 1.42 0.60 11.35
C GLU A 134 2.86 0.57 10.81
N TYR A 135 3.05 0.87 9.53
CA TYR A 135 4.39 1.09 8.99
C TYR A 135 4.90 2.49 9.36
N LYS A 136 6.18 2.56 9.75
CA LYS A 136 6.95 3.80 9.83
C LYS A 136 8.36 3.55 9.33
N ASN A 137 8.85 4.42 8.46
CA ASN A 137 10.27 4.45 8.12
C ASN A 137 11.09 4.92 9.33
N THR A 138 12.14 4.20 9.71
CA THR A 138 13.00 4.56 10.87
C THR A 138 14.49 4.57 10.50
N LEU A 139 15.34 5.09 11.39
CA LEU A 139 16.79 5.11 11.17
C LEU A 139 17.40 3.70 11.33
N GLU A 140 16.78 2.84 12.13
CA GLU A 140 17.20 1.46 12.37
C GLU A 140 16.85 0.56 11.19
N ILE A 141 15.70 0.81 10.55
CA ILE A 141 15.19 0.02 9.42
C ILE A 141 14.80 0.99 8.28
N PRO A 142 15.79 1.63 7.62
CA PRO A 142 15.51 2.67 6.63
C PRO A 142 15.03 2.07 5.31
N TYR A 143 13.91 2.56 4.81
CA TYR A 143 13.45 2.33 3.45
C TYR A 143 14.53 2.75 2.46
N SER A 144 14.81 1.88 1.50
CA SER A 144 15.72 2.16 0.40
C SER A 144 14.99 2.05 -0.91
N ARG A 145 14.99 3.13 -1.70
CA ARG A 145 14.39 3.13 -3.04
C ARG A 145 15.08 2.07 -3.91
N ARG A 146 14.29 1.17 -4.49
CA ARG A 146 14.78 0.18 -5.45
C ARG A 146 15.26 0.87 -6.75
N PRO A 147 16.41 0.48 -7.32
CA PRO A 147 16.80 0.92 -8.66
C PRO A 147 15.81 0.39 -9.72
N PRO A 148 15.17 1.26 -10.52
CA PRO A 148 14.21 0.82 -11.54
C PRO A 148 14.82 -0.19 -12.53
N GLY A 149 14.08 -1.26 -12.84
CA GLY A 149 14.42 -2.23 -13.89
C GLY A 149 15.62 -3.14 -13.62
N LYS A 150 16.23 -3.10 -12.43
CA LYS A 150 17.42 -3.92 -12.11
C LYS A 150 17.15 -5.06 -11.13
N VAL A 151 16.02 -5.04 -10.43
CA VAL A 151 15.76 -5.96 -9.32
C VAL A 151 14.30 -6.41 -9.33
N ASP A 152 14.12 -7.73 -9.45
CA ASP A 152 12.83 -8.38 -9.27
C ASP A 152 12.57 -8.58 -7.77
N ILE A 153 11.56 -7.90 -7.24
CA ILE A 153 11.20 -8.00 -5.82
C ILE A 153 10.62 -9.37 -5.49
N PHE A 154 9.95 -10.03 -6.44
CA PHE A 154 9.44 -11.36 -6.21
C PHE A 154 10.59 -12.35 -5.99
N GLU A 155 11.67 -12.24 -6.76
CA GLU A 155 12.89 -13.04 -6.53
C GLU A 155 13.55 -12.72 -5.18
N GLU A 156 13.63 -11.43 -4.80
CA GLU A 156 14.18 -11.05 -3.48
C GLU A 156 13.35 -11.61 -2.33
N LEU A 157 12.02 -11.57 -2.44
CA LEU A 157 11.10 -12.17 -1.47
C LEU A 157 11.29 -13.69 -1.40
N GLN A 158 11.55 -14.38 -2.52
CA GLN A 158 11.84 -15.81 -2.52
C GLN A 158 13.19 -16.15 -1.88
N LYS A 159 14.23 -15.32 -2.09
CA LYS A 159 15.54 -15.51 -1.45
C LYS A 159 15.43 -15.34 0.06
N GLU A 160 14.76 -14.28 0.51
CA GLU A 160 14.52 -14.04 1.93
C GLU A 160 13.64 -15.12 2.55
N ALA A 161 12.59 -15.54 1.84
CA ALA A 161 11.75 -16.66 2.23
C ALA A 161 12.54 -17.96 2.46
N SER A 162 13.60 -18.18 1.68
CA SER A 162 14.46 -19.35 1.80
C SER A 162 15.46 -19.24 2.96
N ALA A 163 15.67 -18.04 3.50
CA ALA A 163 16.57 -17.77 4.62
C ALA A 163 15.86 -17.79 6.00
N LEU A 164 14.52 -17.92 6.03
CA LEU A 164 13.64 -17.89 7.21
C LEU A 164 13.05 -19.26 7.58
#